data_AF-A0A1T4KHY5-F1
#
_entry.id   AF-A0A1T4KHY5-F1
#
_cell.length_a   1.000
_cell.length_b   1.000
_cell.length_c   1.000
_cell.angle_alpha   90.00
_cell.angle_beta   90.00
_cell.angle_gamma   90.00
#
_symmetry.space_group_name_H-M   'P 1'
#
loop_
_entity.id
_entity.type
_entity.pdbx_description
1 polymer ?
#
loop_
_entity_poly.entity_id
_entity_poly.type
_entity_poly.pdbx_seq_one_letter_code
_entity_poly.pdbx_strand_id
1 'polypeptide(L)'
;MPIRKGTIITDGEKAMEMIKKLSSTAIAFIFTLTALSAAASFNGYGGLKGDLKSKEDSEFFDPIMNLTGFFQGQFNFSENLFFNTEMSISTDDVIDTKLTEDTRAVFCFDELSLTYVKNFLGATQFFSIFKGTYTPLGANQFLSQQFGISPVNSFITDSFYGNKCASPYSINGLGLSYSIRLNSSPMAFAGYFYKNNDNPDGLRQFNLDFRFATVRKYLTLDVLGGIGLPSKNKDKNDNDVILLVDEVYLHSGMNLLIGNYYTSSLFLQAGFSSLPVKKSNAKIEISDEQIFLLVEPRFHFKNSQMHISFFNIPAGQNEKMEFADGNLGFNINIFTENFFIRNKNIKFGFSTSFSYEDRYLKDLQNLKDFYKDTCSVKTSPYLVVPVLSGDLSLMFQAKLSEFPAGKWKQNINFTLGYKSYF
;
A
#
# COMPACT_ATOMS: atom_id res chain seq x y z
N MET A 1 -39.73 -33.94 -41.28
CA MET A 1 -38.97 -32.94 -40.51
C MET A 1 -39.38 -33.06 -39.05
N PRO A 2 -38.41 -33.33 -38.15
CA PRO A 2 -37.81 -32.22 -37.42
C PRO A 2 -36.28 -32.24 -37.46
N ILE A 3 -35.72 -31.03 -37.42
CA ILE A 3 -34.30 -30.72 -37.51
C ILE A 3 -33.66 -31.00 -36.13
N ARG A 4 -32.67 -31.90 -36.08
CA ARG A 4 -31.77 -32.05 -34.93
C ARG A 4 -30.98 -30.75 -34.78
N LYS A 5 -31.24 -29.98 -33.73
CA LYS A 5 -30.37 -28.89 -33.29
C LYS A 5 -29.05 -29.49 -32.80
N GLY A 6 -28.03 -29.44 -33.66
CA GLY A 6 -26.65 -29.67 -33.25
C GLY A 6 -26.21 -28.52 -32.34
N THR A 7 -25.78 -28.85 -31.13
CA THR A 7 -25.15 -27.89 -30.22
C THR A 7 -23.71 -27.74 -30.70
N ILE A 8 -23.39 -26.61 -31.32
CA ILE A 8 -22.01 -26.23 -31.63
C ILE A 8 -21.42 -25.71 -30.33
N ILE A 9 -20.69 -26.57 -29.63
CA ILE A 9 -19.88 -26.18 -28.48
C ILE A 9 -18.60 -25.57 -29.06
N THR A 10 -18.42 -24.26 -28.91
CA THR A 10 -17.22 -23.53 -29.33
C THR A 10 -16.06 -23.86 -28.37
N ASP A 11 -14.85 -23.99 -28.89
CA ASP A 11 -13.66 -24.43 -28.11
C ASP A 11 -13.33 -23.54 -26.89
N GLY A 12 -13.88 -22.31 -26.82
CA GLY A 12 -13.79 -21.43 -25.66
C GLY A 12 -14.55 -21.91 -24.42
N GLU A 13 -15.70 -22.58 -24.59
CA GLU A 13 -16.47 -23.13 -23.45
C GLU A 13 -15.75 -24.32 -22.82
N LYS A 14 -15.10 -25.16 -23.64
CA LYS A 14 -14.26 -26.27 -23.17
C LYS A 14 -13.03 -25.77 -22.41
N ALA A 15 -12.37 -24.71 -22.87
CA ALA A 15 -11.24 -24.10 -22.16
C ALA A 15 -11.65 -23.52 -20.80
N MET A 16 -12.81 -22.88 -20.72
CA MET A 16 -13.33 -22.29 -19.48
C MET A 16 -13.80 -23.36 -18.48
N GLU A 17 -14.37 -24.46 -18.98
CA GLU A 17 -14.71 -25.63 -18.15
C GLU A 17 -13.46 -26.36 -17.64
N MET A 18 -12.40 -26.43 -18.46
CA MET A 18 -11.10 -27.00 -18.08
C MET A 18 -10.39 -26.15 -17.01
N ILE A 19 -10.46 -24.81 -17.12
CA ILE A 19 -9.94 -23.87 -16.10
C ILE A 19 -10.73 -23.99 -14.79
N LYS A 20 -12.07 -24.11 -14.85
CA LYS A 20 -12.90 -24.35 -13.67
C LYS A 20 -12.63 -25.71 -13.02
N LYS A 21 -12.35 -26.76 -13.82
CA LYS A 21 -11.95 -28.08 -13.33
C LYS A 21 -10.53 -28.05 -12.75
N LEU A 22 -9.59 -27.35 -13.35
CA LEU A 22 -8.23 -27.15 -12.81
C LEU A 22 -8.23 -26.38 -11.50
N SER A 23 -9.06 -25.32 -11.36
CA SER A 23 -9.17 -24.56 -10.11
C SER A 23 -9.83 -25.38 -8.99
N SER A 24 -10.90 -26.12 -9.28
CA SER A 24 -11.56 -26.98 -8.29
C SER A 24 -10.69 -28.20 -7.90
N THR A 25 -9.91 -28.75 -8.82
CA THR A 25 -8.97 -29.85 -8.53
C THR A 25 -7.75 -29.35 -7.76
N ALA A 26 -7.24 -28.15 -8.04
CA ALA A 26 -6.16 -27.54 -7.26
C ALA A 26 -6.60 -27.22 -5.83
N ILE A 27 -7.83 -26.71 -5.64
CA ILE A 27 -8.43 -26.48 -4.32
C ILE A 27 -8.60 -27.81 -3.57
N ALA A 28 -9.13 -28.85 -4.22
CA ALA A 28 -9.27 -30.18 -3.62
C ALA A 28 -7.92 -30.84 -3.28
N PHE A 29 -6.87 -30.60 -4.08
CA PHE A 29 -5.51 -31.05 -3.82
C PHE A 29 -4.87 -30.34 -2.62
N ILE A 30 -5.13 -29.03 -2.46
CA ILE A 30 -4.71 -28.26 -1.29
C ILE A 30 -5.42 -28.75 -0.02
N PHE A 31 -6.72 -29.07 -0.08
CA PHE A 31 -7.49 -29.59 1.06
C PHE A 31 -7.19 -31.05 1.42
N THR A 32 -6.69 -31.86 0.48
CA THR A 32 -6.29 -33.24 0.78
C THR A 32 -4.87 -33.34 1.33
N LEU A 33 -4.04 -32.31 1.13
CA LEU A 33 -2.69 -32.21 1.71
C LEU A 33 -2.67 -31.64 3.15
N THR A 34 -3.78 -31.09 3.66
CA THR A 34 -3.88 -30.51 5.03
C THR A 34 -4.29 -31.49 6.12
N ALA A 35 -4.37 -32.80 5.82
CA ALA A 35 -4.57 -33.84 6.84
C ALA A 35 -3.30 -34.11 7.66
N LEU A 36 -2.62 -33.08 8.17
CA LEU A 36 -1.51 -33.23 9.10
C LEU A 36 -1.59 -32.13 10.17
N SER A 37 -1.91 -32.59 11.37
CA SER A 37 -2.06 -31.86 12.62
C SER A 37 -0.83 -31.02 12.97
N ALA A 38 -0.95 -29.70 12.82
CA ALA A 38 -0.28 -28.73 13.67
C ALA A 38 -1.37 -27.88 14.35
N ALA A 39 -1.12 -27.41 15.57
CA ALA A 39 -2.04 -26.47 16.21
C ALA A 39 -2.17 -25.24 15.31
N ALA A 40 -3.37 -24.98 14.79
CA ALA A 40 -3.62 -23.80 13.97
C ALA A 40 -3.28 -22.56 14.82
N SER A 41 -2.32 -21.77 14.35
CA SER A 41 -1.93 -20.53 15.02
C SER A 41 -2.46 -19.34 14.24
N PHE A 42 -2.95 -18.35 14.96
CA PHE A 42 -3.34 -17.06 14.42
C PHE A 42 -2.34 -16.02 14.90
N ASN A 43 -1.95 -15.11 14.01
CA ASN A 43 -1.19 -13.91 14.36
C ASN A 43 -1.75 -12.76 13.54
N GLY A 44 -1.98 -11.61 14.16
CA GLY A 44 -2.50 -10.47 13.42
C GLY A 44 -2.68 -9.23 14.26
N TYR A 45 -3.31 -8.23 13.66
CA TYR A 45 -3.77 -7.05 14.34
C TYR A 45 -5.13 -6.61 13.82
N GLY A 46 -5.86 -5.91 14.67
CA GLY A 46 -7.12 -5.29 14.30
C GLY A 46 -7.31 -4.02 15.09
N GLY A 47 -8.12 -3.12 14.56
CA GLY A 47 -8.29 -1.82 15.18
C GLY A 47 -9.43 -1.00 14.62
N LEU A 48 -9.58 0.17 15.25
CA LEU A 48 -10.57 1.18 14.92
C LEU A 48 -9.85 2.53 14.88
N LYS A 49 -10.21 3.37 13.92
CA LYS A 49 -9.80 4.76 13.76
C LYS A 49 -11.06 5.62 13.70
N GLY A 50 -11.08 6.72 14.43
CA GLY A 50 -12.10 7.76 14.32
C GLY A 50 -11.44 9.07 13.93
N ASP A 51 -11.94 9.70 12.88
CA ASP A 51 -11.53 11.02 12.40
C ASP A 51 -12.65 12.02 12.67
N LEU A 52 -12.36 13.05 13.46
CA LEU A 52 -13.26 14.16 13.75
C LEU A 52 -12.70 15.43 13.11
N LYS A 53 -13.38 15.91 12.07
CA LYS A 53 -12.99 17.11 11.31
C LYS A 53 -14.22 17.99 11.05
N SER A 54 -13.99 19.21 10.59
CA SER A 54 -15.08 20.04 10.07
C SER A 54 -15.32 19.74 8.58
N LYS A 55 -16.55 19.93 8.10
CA LYS A 55 -16.83 20.03 6.66
C LYS A 55 -16.00 21.13 6.01
N GLU A 56 -15.40 20.82 4.86
CA GLU A 56 -14.57 21.74 4.08
C GLU A 56 -15.39 22.85 3.40
N ASP A 57 -16.66 22.57 3.07
CA ASP A 57 -17.58 23.46 2.38
C ASP A 57 -18.45 24.31 3.33
N SER A 58 -18.35 24.09 4.65
CA SER A 58 -19.11 24.85 5.64
C SER A 58 -18.42 26.16 6.01
N GLU A 59 -19.17 27.27 6.09
CA GLU A 59 -18.67 28.56 6.60
C GLU A 59 -18.49 28.57 8.13
N PHE A 60 -19.02 27.57 8.83
CA PHE A 60 -18.96 27.43 10.28
C PHE A 60 -18.31 26.10 10.68
N PHE A 61 -18.10 25.90 11.99
CA PHE A 61 -17.68 24.58 12.47
C PHE A 61 -18.84 23.61 12.34
N ASP A 62 -18.76 22.69 11.38
CA ASP A 62 -19.75 21.64 11.13
C ASP A 62 -19.05 20.28 11.24
N PRO A 63 -19.09 19.64 12.43
CA PRO A 63 -18.30 18.45 12.71
C PRO A 63 -18.82 17.22 11.97
N ILE A 64 -17.92 16.53 11.29
CA ILE A 64 -18.09 15.18 10.74
C ILE A 64 -17.27 14.21 11.57
N MET A 65 -17.83 13.03 11.84
CA MET A 65 -17.05 11.91 12.34
C MET A 65 -17.11 10.71 11.38
N ASN A 66 -15.96 10.25 10.92
CA ASN A 66 -15.84 9.01 10.15
C ASN A 66 -15.15 7.94 11.00
N LEU A 67 -15.67 6.72 10.97
CA LEU A 67 -15.07 5.57 11.64
C LEU A 67 -14.51 4.61 10.60
N THR A 68 -13.28 4.17 10.80
CA THR A 68 -12.64 3.14 9.98
C THR A 68 -12.21 1.97 10.86
N GLY A 69 -12.80 0.81 10.64
CA GLY A 69 -12.35 -0.44 11.23
C GLY A 69 -11.43 -1.22 10.29
N PHE A 70 -10.51 -1.99 10.87
CA PHE A 70 -9.57 -2.77 10.09
C PHE A 70 -9.07 -4.01 10.79
N PHE A 71 -8.63 -4.96 9.98
CA PHE A 71 -8.13 -6.23 10.42
C PHE A 71 -7.12 -6.77 9.42
N GLN A 72 -5.96 -7.19 9.91
CA GLN A 72 -4.99 -7.97 9.16
C GLN A 72 -4.61 -9.19 9.98
N GLY A 73 -4.64 -10.38 9.38
CA GLY A 73 -4.32 -11.61 10.07
C GLY A 73 -3.75 -12.69 9.19
N GLN A 74 -2.91 -13.52 9.78
CA GLN A 74 -2.33 -14.72 9.20
C GLN A 74 -2.81 -15.94 9.99
N PHE A 75 -3.44 -16.88 9.29
CA PHE A 75 -3.83 -18.19 9.79
C PHE A 75 -2.84 -19.24 9.28
N ASN A 76 -2.15 -19.91 10.20
CA ASN A 76 -1.26 -21.02 9.86
C ASN A 76 -2.02 -22.32 10.00
N PHE A 77 -2.38 -22.94 8.87
CA PHE A 77 -3.02 -24.27 8.86
C PHE A 77 -2.02 -25.39 9.10
N SER A 78 -0.76 -25.17 8.70
CA SER A 78 0.38 -26.03 8.99
C SER A 78 1.66 -25.21 8.99
N GLU A 79 2.81 -25.84 9.28
CA GLU A 79 4.13 -25.20 9.16
C GLU A 79 4.44 -24.68 7.75
N ASN A 80 3.75 -25.21 6.73
CA ASN A 80 4.00 -24.95 5.32
C ASN A 80 2.83 -24.30 4.60
N LEU A 81 1.71 -24.00 5.26
CA LEU A 81 0.53 -23.42 4.61
C LEU A 81 -0.07 -22.30 5.46
N PHE A 82 -0.07 -21.09 4.88
CA PHE A 82 -0.50 -19.86 5.52
C PHE A 82 -1.59 -19.19 4.71
N PHE A 83 -2.58 -18.63 5.38
CA PHE A 83 -3.62 -17.81 4.77
C PHE A 83 -3.59 -16.42 5.38
N ASN A 84 -3.40 -15.41 4.55
CA ASN A 84 -3.42 -14.01 4.97
C ASN A 84 -4.73 -13.36 4.50
N THR A 85 -5.26 -12.49 5.35
CA THR A 85 -6.43 -11.68 5.05
C THR A 85 -6.23 -10.28 5.59
N GLU A 86 -6.63 -9.29 4.80
CA GLU A 86 -6.71 -7.88 5.18
C GLU A 86 -8.07 -7.33 4.78
N MET A 87 -8.74 -6.68 5.72
CA MET A 87 -10.09 -6.15 5.56
C MET A 87 -10.19 -4.77 6.20
N SER A 88 -10.97 -3.90 5.57
CA SER A 88 -11.31 -2.59 6.11
C SER A 88 -12.80 -2.28 5.95
N ILE A 89 -13.32 -1.49 6.89
CA ILE A 89 -14.68 -0.95 6.86
C ILE A 89 -14.59 0.54 7.16
N SER A 90 -15.20 1.38 6.33
CA SER A 90 -15.23 2.83 6.52
C SER A 90 -16.67 3.33 6.52
N THR A 91 -17.06 4.12 7.52
CA THR A 91 -18.41 4.69 7.61
C THR A 91 -18.48 6.06 6.96
N ASP A 92 -19.69 6.42 6.51
CA ASP A 92 -20.08 7.82 6.31
C ASP A 92 -20.10 8.57 7.66
N ASP A 93 -20.54 9.83 7.64
CA ASP A 93 -20.66 10.67 8.84
C ASP A 93 -21.61 10.06 9.88
N VAL A 94 -21.05 9.65 11.03
CA VAL A 94 -21.84 9.10 12.14
C VAL A 94 -22.53 10.17 12.99
N ILE A 95 -22.10 11.44 12.89
CA ILE A 95 -22.75 12.55 13.60
C ILE A 95 -24.08 12.88 12.93
N ASP A 96 -24.10 13.00 11.60
CA ASP A 96 -25.31 13.29 10.81
C ASP A 96 -26.39 12.20 10.99
N THR A 97 -25.95 10.95 11.13
CA THR A 97 -26.80 9.77 11.37
C THR A 97 -27.08 9.51 12.86
N LYS A 98 -26.79 10.49 13.75
CA LYS A 98 -27.12 10.47 15.19
C LYS A 98 -26.55 9.30 16.01
N LEU A 99 -25.37 8.75 15.70
CA LEU A 99 -24.60 7.74 16.45
C LEU A 99 -25.28 6.39 16.80
N THR A 100 -26.62 6.35 16.90
CA THR A 100 -27.43 5.21 17.32
C THR A 100 -28.32 4.68 16.20
N GLU A 101 -28.35 5.35 15.04
CA GLU A 101 -29.06 4.90 13.85
C GLU A 101 -28.09 4.24 12.87
N ASP A 102 -28.63 3.55 11.85
CA ASP A 102 -27.83 2.85 10.85
C ASP A 102 -27.06 3.86 9.97
N THR A 103 -25.72 3.81 10.02
CA THR A 103 -24.84 4.59 9.13
C THR A 103 -24.37 3.74 7.96
N ARG A 104 -24.38 4.29 6.74
CA ARG A 104 -23.80 3.60 5.58
C ARG A 104 -22.30 3.37 5.79
N ALA A 105 -21.82 2.20 5.37
CA ALA A 105 -20.42 1.85 5.43
C ALA A 105 -19.98 1.09 4.18
N VAL A 106 -18.73 1.32 3.77
CA VAL A 106 -18.06 0.62 2.68
C VAL A 106 -17.17 -0.44 3.30
N PHE A 107 -17.40 -1.71 2.93
CA PHE A 107 -16.58 -2.83 3.34
C PHE A 107 -15.69 -3.30 2.19
N CYS A 108 -14.40 -3.46 2.46
CA CYS A 108 -13.37 -3.82 1.49
C CYS A 108 -12.59 -5.05 1.96
N PHE A 109 -12.36 -5.98 1.03
CA PHE A 109 -11.32 -7.00 1.16
C PHE A 109 -10.06 -6.46 0.49
N ASP A 110 -9.09 -6.04 1.30
CA ASP A 110 -7.87 -5.39 0.85
C ASP A 110 -6.83 -6.43 0.36
N GLU A 111 -6.69 -7.55 1.07
CA GLU A 111 -5.87 -8.69 0.67
C GLU A 111 -6.55 -10.02 1.06
N LEU A 112 -6.50 -11.00 0.16
CA LEU A 112 -6.70 -12.41 0.47
C LEU A 112 -5.59 -13.20 -0.22
N SER A 113 -4.75 -13.90 0.55
CA SER A 113 -3.69 -14.73 -0.03
C SER A 113 -3.52 -16.06 0.68
N LEU A 114 -3.16 -17.08 -0.09
CA LEU A 114 -2.83 -18.41 0.42
C LEU A 114 -1.43 -18.76 -0.06
N THR A 115 -0.53 -19.02 0.88
CA THR A 115 0.90 -19.24 0.64
C THR A 115 1.32 -20.63 1.11
N TYR A 116 1.93 -21.39 0.21
CA TYR A 116 2.59 -22.66 0.51
C TYR A 116 4.10 -22.48 0.56
N VAL A 117 4.74 -22.98 1.62
CA VAL A 117 6.18 -22.83 1.86
C VAL A 117 6.88 -24.18 1.81
N LYS A 118 8.03 -24.23 1.16
CA LYS A 118 8.85 -25.45 1.08
C LYS A 118 10.34 -25.13 1.09
N ASN A 119 11.07 -25.80 1.97
CA ASN A 119 12.53 -25.78 1.96
C ASN A 119 13.06 -26.80 0.93
N PHE A 120 13.95 -26.35 0.04
CA PHE A 120 14.58 -27.21 -0.96
C PHE A 120 15.93 -26.66 -1.41
N LEU A 121 16.96 -27.54 -1.45
CA LEU A 121 18.32 -27.24 -1.90
C LEU A 121 18.94 -25.94 -1.33
N GLY A 122 18.79 -25.70 -0.02
CA GLY A 122 19.37 -24.52 0.62
C GLY A 122 18.62 -23.21 0.33
N ALA A 123 17.41 -23.29 -0.21
CA ALA A 123 16.51 -22.16 -0.38
C ALA A 123 15.13 -22.46 0.24
N THR A 124 14.45 -21.42 0.69
CA THR A 124 13.05 -21.45 1.09
C THR A 124 12.23 -20.93 -0.08
N GLN A 125 11.27 -21.71 -0.56
CA GLN A 125 10.38 -21.34 -1.66
C GLN A 125 8.99 -21.03 -1.12
N PHE A 126 8.35 -20.00 -1.66
CA PHE A 126 7.00 -19.60 -1.32
C PHE A 126 6.19 -19.54 -2.62
N PHE A 127 5.10 -20.28 -2.67
CA PHE A 127 4.13 -20.22 -3.75
C PHE A 127 2.83 -19.63 -3.20
N SER A 128 2.33 -18.56 -3.80
CA SER A 128 1.11 -17.92 -3.29
C SER A 128 0.10 -17.65 -4.38
N ILE A 129 -1.17 -17.83 -4.04
CA ILE A 129 -2.30 -17.31 -4.80
C ILE A 129 -2.85 -16.11 -4.05
N PHE A 130 -3.22 -15.04 -4.74
CA PHE A 130 -3.68 -13.82 -4.08
C PHE A 130 -4.80 -13.11 -4.85
N LYS A 131 -5.61 -12.36 -4.10
CA LYS A 131 -6.61 -11.41 -4.58
C LYS A 131 -6.50 -10.12 -3.76
N GLY A 132 -6.53 -8.96 -4.41
CA GLY A 132 -6.38 -7.66 -3.78
C GLY A 132 -4.94 -7.15 -3.88
N THR A 133 -4.54 -6.27 -2.95
CA THR A 133 -3.22 -5.63 -2.92
C THR A 133 -2.22 -6.54 -2.21
N TYR A 134 -1.44 -7.28 -2.98
CA TYR A 134 -0.50 -8.28 -2.46
C TYR A 134 0.91 -7.71 -2.28
N THR A 135 1.38 -7.60 -1.05
CA THR A 135 2.78 -7.22 -0.73
C THR A 135 3.29 -5.94 -1.42
N PRO A 136 2.59 -4.79 -1.34
CA PRO A 136 2.97 -3.58 -2.05
C PRO A 136 4.39 -3.11 -1.68
N LEU A 137 5.09 -2.51 -2.64
CA LEU A 137 6.45 -2.03 -2.43
C LEU A 137 6.42 -0.85 -1.43
N GLY A 138 7.27 -0.85 -0.41
CA GLY A 138 7.26 0.22 0.62
C GLY A 138 6.39 -0.08 1.85
N ALA A 139 5.46 -1.06 1.80
CA ALA A 139 4.66 -1.48 2.96
C ALA A 139 5.36 -2.53 3.85
N ASN A 140 6.62 -2.87 3.57
CA ASN A 140 7.48 -3.83 4.30
C ASN A 140 6.97 -5.27 4.46
N GLN A 141 5.76 -5.61 4.02
CA GLN A 141 5.19 -6.95 4.13
C GLN A 141 6.12 -8.02 3.54
N PHE A 142 6.64 -7.81 2.32
CA PHE A 142 7.58 -8.75 1.68
C PHE A 142 8.88 -8.91 2.48
N LEU A 143 9.48 -7.80 2.93
CA LEU A 143 10.73 -7.83 3.70
C LEU A 143 10.55 -8.54 5.05
N SER A 144 9.43 -8.28 5.74
CA SER A 144 9.08 -8.94 6.99
C SER A 144 8.85 -10.45 6.78
N GLN A 145 8.08 -10.83 5.76
CA GLN A 145 7.81 -12.23 5.44
C GLN A 145 9.07 -13.01 5.07
N GLN A 146 9.97 -12.41 4.28
CA GLN A 146 11.17 -13.09 3.80
C GLN A 146 12.30 -13.09 4.82
N PHE A 147 12.54 -11.97 5.51
CA PHE A 147 13.73 -11.79 6.36
C PHE A 147 13.42 -11.62 7.85
N GLY A 148 12.15 -11.50 8.26
CA GLY A 148 11.77 -11.31 9.66
C GLY A 148 12.23 -9.97 10.23
N ILE A 149 12.41 -8.96 9.38
CA ILE A 149 12.90 -7.64 9.81
C ILE A 149 11.75 -6.71 10.12
N SER A 150 11.98 -5.78 11.06
CA SER A 150 11.04 -4.69 11.33
C SER A 150 10.85 -3.80 10.10
N PRO A 151 9.68 -3.16 9.97
CA PRO A 151 9.41 -2.18 8.91
C PRO A 151 10.50 -1.10 8.80
N VAL A 152 10.90 -0.77 7.57
CA VAL A 152 11.87 0.31 7.29
C VAL A 152 11.22 1.53 6.62
N ASN A 153 9.89 1.53 6.47
CA ASN A 153 9.08 2.57 5.82
C ASN A 153 9.26 3.95 6.45
N SER A 154 8.91 4.98 5.68
CA SER A 154 8.85 6.35 6.16
C SER A 154 7.54 6.58 6.92
N PHE A 155 7.60 7.38 7.99
CA PHE A 155 6.43 7.82 8.75
C PHE A 155 5.40 8.56 7.90
N ILE A 156 5.82 9.26 6.84
CA ILE A 156 4.89 10.03 5.98
C ILE A 156 4.07 9.12 5.06
N THR A 157 4.65 7.99 4.66
CA THR A 157 4.02 7.02 3.75
C THR A 157 3.28 5.92 4.49
N ASP A 158 3.66 5.65 5.74
CA ASP A 158 3.07 4.57 6.52
C ASP A 158 1.66 4.92 7.03
N SER A 159 0.83 3.90 7.19
CA SER A 159 -0.43 4.06 7.88
C SER A 159 -0.15 4.17 9.37
N PHE A 160 -0.29 5.36 9.94
CA PHE A 160 -0.17 5.54 11.39
C PHE A 160 -1.19 4.68 12.17
N TYR A 161 -2.28 4.25 11.51
CA TYR A 161 -3.33 3.42 12.10
C TYR A 161 -3.44 2.00 11.51
N GLY A 162 -2.99 1.72 10.28
CA GLY A 162 -2.76 0.34 9.82
C GLY A 162 -3.43 -0.13 8.52
N ASN A 163 -4.02 0.76 7.70
CA ASN A 163 -4.88 0.35 6.57
C ASN A 163 -4.34 0.70 5.19
N LYS A 164 -3.53 1.76 5.10
CA LYS A 164 -3.16 2.35 3.81
C LYS A 164 -1.76 2.92 3.89
N CYS A 165 -0.88 2.40 3.04
CA CYS A 165 0.46 2.94 2.83
C CYS A 165 0.51 3.59 1.45
N ALA A 166 1.09 4.78 1.35
CA ALA A 166 1.50 5.32 0.06
C ALA A 166 2.69 4.48 -0.44
N SER A 167 2.60 4.00 -1.68
CA SER A 167 3.54 3.02 -2.23
C SER A 167 3.99 3.45 -3.61
N PRO A 168 5.28 3.28 -3.97
CA PRO A 168 5.75 3.52 -5.33
C PRO A 168 5.08 2.61 -6.36
N TYR A 169 4.74 1.39 -5.95
CA TYR A 169 4.04 0.43 -6.80
C TYR A 169 3.37 -0.68 -5.98
N SER A 170 2.11 -0.98 -6.31
CA SER A 170 1.31 -2.00 -5.64
C SER A 170 0.85 -3.08 -6.61
N ILE A 171 1.05 -4.34 -6.24
CA ILE A 171 0.58 -5.51 -6.98
C ILE A 171 -0.88 -5.74 -6.59
N ASN A 172 -1.81 -5.07 -7.28
CA ASN A 172 -3.24 -5.21 -7.01
C ASN A 172 -3.89 -6.03 -8.11
N GLY A 173 -4.63 -7.09 -7.75
CA GLY A 173 -5.36 -7.90 -8.72
C GLY A 173 -5.65 -9.33 -8.26
N LEU A 174 -5.87 -10.23 -9.21
CA LEU A 174 -5.95 -11.68 -8.96
C LEU A 174 -4.78 -12.37 -9.65
N GLY A 175 -3.98 -13.14 -8.91
CA GLY A 175 -2.80 -13.77 -9.51
C GLY A 175 -2.08 -14.79 -8.66
N LEU A 176 -0.89 -15.13 -9.15
CA LEU A 176 0.06 -16.07 -8.59
C LEU A 176 1.37 -15.36 -8.32
N SER A 177 2.04 -15.75 -7.25
CA SER A 177 3.42 -15.35 -6.98
C SER A 177 4.27 -16.57 -6.66
N TYR A 178 5.53 -16.49 -7.02
CA TYR A 178 6.54 -17.46 -6.63
C TYR A 178 7.78 -16.70 -6.16
N SER A 179 8.20 -16.94 -4.93
CA SER A 179 9.41 -16.34 -4.37
C SER A 179 10.37 -17.37 -3.81
N ILE A 180 11.65 -17.05 -3.89
CA ILE A 180 12.75 -17.87 -3.40
C ILE A 180 13.61 -16.99 -2.50
N ARG A 181 13.80 -17.42 -1.26
CA ARG A 181 14.79 -16.88 -0.32
C ARG A 181 15.97 -17.84 -0.24
N LEU A 182 17.18 -17.33 -0.41
CA LEU A 182 18.39 -18.11 -0.20
C LEU A 182 18.64 -18.26 1.30
N ASN A 183 18.92 -19.47 1.78
CA ASN A 183 19.17 -19.69 3.22
C ASN A 183 20.63 -19.33 3.59
N SER A 184 21.54 -19.32 2.62
CA SER A 184 22.96 -19.00 2.80
C SER A 184 23.29 -17.52 2.62
N SER A 185 22.39 -16.72 2.05
CA SER A 185 22.59 -15.28 1.84
C SER A 185 21.27 -14.53 2.08
N PRO A 186 21.31 -13.30 2.61
CA PRO A 186 20.10 -12.55 2.90
C PRO A 186 19.56 -11.89 1.62
N MET A 187 19.13 -12.73 0.68
CA MET A 187 18.61 -12.35 -0.63
C MET A 187 17.33 -13.12 -0.93
N ALA A 188 16.38 -12.44 -1.56
CA ALA A 188 15.13 -13.01 -2.02
C ALA A 188 14.79 -12.52 -3.43
N PHE A 189 14.20 -13.39 -4.23
CA PHE A 189 13.71 -13.12 -5.57
C PHE A 189 12.24 -13.51 -5.63
N ALA A 190 11.43 -12.77 -6.37
CA ALA A 190 10.05 -13.13 -6.60
C ALA A 190 9.61 -12.80 -8.02
N GLY A 191 8.74 -13.63 -8.57
CA GLY A 191 8.00 -13.39 -9.80
C GLY A 191 6.51 -13.37 -9.53
N TYR A 192 5.79 -12.48 -10.22
CA TYR A 192 4.34 -12.31 -10.06
C TYR A 192 3.68 -12.34 -11.43
N PHE A 193 2.56 -13.04 -11.52
CA PHE A 193 1.71 -13.07 -12.70
C PHE A 193 0.26 -12.86 -12.27
N TYR A 194 -0.36 -11.78 -12.71
CA TYR A 194 -1.68 -11.40 -12.24
C TYR A 194 -2.44 -10.58 -13.27
N LYS A 195 -3.75 -10.45 -13.04
CA LYS A 195 -4.64 -9.61 -13.85
C LYS A 195 -5.33 -8.57 -12.98
N ASN A 196 -5.52 -7.38 -13.54
CA ASN A 196 -6.27 -6.29 -12.92
C ASN A 196 -6.91 -5.39 -13.99
N ASN A 197 -7.57 -4.31 -13.55
CA ASN A 197 -8.15 -3.30 -14.42
C ASN A 197 -7.56 -1.90 -14.12
N ASP A 198 -6.35 -1.86 -13.54
CA ASP A 198 -5.79 -0.65 -12.91
C ASP A 198 -4.96 0.21 -13.89
N ASN A 199 -5.33 0.21 -15.17
CA ASN A 199 -4.71 1.10 -16.15
C ASN A 199 -5.55 2.36 -16.40
N PRO A 200 -4.94 3.43 -16.95
CA PRO A 200 -5.65 4.69 -17.21
C PRO A 200 -6.88 4.53 -18.11
N ASP A 201 -6.91 3.49 -18.95
CA ASP A 201 -8.00 3.21 -19.89
C ASP A 201 -9.11 2.32 -19.27
N GLY A 202 -8.97 1.88 -18.02
CA GLY A 202 -9.90 0.94 -17.35
C GLY A 202 -9.97 -0.44 -18.00
N LEU A 203 -9.01 -0.80 -18.86
CA LEU A 203 -8.98 -2.05 -19.60
C LEU A 203 -8.45 -3.18 -18.72
N ARG A 204 -8.81 -4.42 -19.06
CA ARG A 204 -8.16 -5.60 -18.47
C ARG A 204 -6.66 -5.59 -18.82
N GLN A 205 -5.81 -5.82 -17.83
CA GLN A 205 -4.36 -5.85 -17.98
C GLN A 205 -3.79 -7.12 -17.37
N PHE A 206 -2.88 -7.76 -18.10
CA PHE A 206 -2.03 -8.84 -17.60
C PHE A 206 -0.69 -8.28 -17.19
N ASN A 207 -0.22 -8.62 -15.99
CA ASN A 207 1.02 -8.10 -15.44
C ASN A 207 2.02 -9.23 -15.22
N LEU A 208 3.28 -8.93 -15.49
CA LEU A 208 4.43 -9.78 -15.20
C LEU A 208 5.49 -8.94 -14.49
N ASP A 209 5.71 -9.23 -13.21
CA ASP A 209 6.61 -8.46 -12.37
C ASP A 209 7.69 -9.35 -11.76
N PHE A 210 8.87 -8.77 -11.57
CA PHE A 210 10.00 -9.38 -10.88
C PHE A 210 10.43 -8.49 -9.73
N ARG A 211 10.76 -9.10 -8.60
CA ARG A 211 11.23 -8.42 -7.39
C ARG A 211 12.51 -9.04 -6.89
N PHE A 212 13.40 -8.19 -6.42
CA PHE A 212 14.64 -8.56 -5.75
C PHE A 212 14.74 -7.81 -4.44
N ALA A 213 15.05 -8.50 -3.35
CA ALA A 213 15.31 -7.86 -2.07
C ALA A 213 16.55 -8.44 -1.37
N THR A 214 17.23 -7.61 -0.60
CA THR A 214 18.34 -8.02 0.25
C THR A 214 18.40 -7.20 1.53
N VAL A 215 18.79 -7.85 2.63
CA VAL A 215 18.98 -7.21 3.93
C VAL A 215 20.37 -7.51 4.46
N ARG A 216 21.19 -6.49 4.62
CA ARG A 216 22.51 -6.53 5.26
C ARG A 216 22.53 -5.55 6.43
N LYS A 217 23.57 -5.63 7.25
CA LYS A 217 23.71 -4.84 8.49
C LYS A 217 23.47 -3.32 8.33
N TYR A 218 23.83 -2.75 7.18
CA TYR A 218 23.70 -1.32 6.88
C TYR A 218 23.05 -1.05 5.52
N LEU A 219 22.34 -2.04 4.96
CA LEU A 219 21.72 -1.91 3.65
C LEU A 219 20.47 -2.78 3.60
N THR A 220 19.32 -2.16 3.42
CA THR A 220 18.10 -2.86 3.00
C THR A 220 17.73 -2.34 1.63
N LEU A 221 17.57 -3.25 0.66
CA LEU A 221 17.17 -2.91 -0.70
C LEU A 221 16.02 -3.84 -1.10
N ASP A 222 15.01 -3.26 -1.74
CA ASP A 222 13.86 -3.95 -2.28
C ASP A 222 13.48 -3.26 -3.60
N VAL A 223 13.59 -3.97 -4.71
CA VAL A 223 13.35 -3.45 -6.06
C VAL A 223 12.32 -4.33 -6.73
N LEU A 224 11.33 -3.72 -7.35
CA LEU A 224 10.31 -4.38 -8.14
C LEU A 224 10.22 -3.71 -9.51
N GLY A 225 10.14 -4.49 -10.57
CA GLY A 225 9.93 -3.97 -11.92
C GLY A 225 9.16 -4.96 -12.78
N GLY A 226 8.38 -4.46 -13.72
CA GLY A 226 7.52 -5.31 -14.52
C GLY A 226 6.90 -4.62 -15.71
N ILE A 227 6.04 -5.38 -16.37
CA ILE A 227 5.30 -4.95 -17.55
C ILE A 227 3.81 -5.24 -17.38
N GLY A 228 2.98 -4.32 -17.84
CA GLY A 228 1.55 -4.44 -17.98
C GLY A 228 1.16 -4.53 -19.45
N LEU A 229 0.37 -5.55 -19.80
CA LEU A 229 -0.13 -5.83 -21.13
C LEU A 229 -1.65 -5.63 -21.15
N PRO A 230 -2.14 -4.41 -21.50
CA PRO A 230 -3.57 -4.15 -21.64
C PRO A 230 -4.13 -4.98 -22.80
N SER A 231 -5.19 -5.73 -22.54
CA SER A 231 -5.91 -6.49 -23.55
C SER A 231 -7.06 -5.66 -24.11
N LYS A 232 -7.04 -5.43 -25.42
CA LYS A 232 -8.18 -4.89 -26.18
C LYS A 232 -8.87 -6.02 -26.94
N ASN A 233 -10.19 -5.96 -27.03
CA ASN A 233 -11.01 -6.92 -27.76
C ASN A 233 -11.52 -6.39 -29.11
N LYS A 234 -11.10 -5.16 -29.46
CA LYS A 234 -11.44 -4.52 -30.73
C LYS A 234 -10.19 -3.96 -31.41
N ASP A 235 -10.12 -4.11 -32.73
CA ASP A 235 -9.08 -3.50 -33.54
C ASP A 235 -9.38 -2.03 -33.89
N LYS A 236 -8.49 -1.37 -34.64
CA LYS A 236 -8.66 0.02 -35.08
C LYS A 236 -9.88 0.26 -35.99
N ASN A 237 -10.46 -0.82 -36.54
CA ASN A 237 -11.60 -0.81 -37.43
C ASN A 237 -12.88 -1.33 -36.74
N ASP A 238 -12.86 -1.43 -35.40
CA ASP A 238 -13.96 -1.92 -34.56
C ASP A 238 -14.34 -3.40 -34.80
N ASN A 239 -13.46 -4.20 -35.41
CA ASN A 239 -13.65 -5.64 -35.54
C ASN A 239 -13.32 -6.35 -34.23
N ASP A 240 -14.11 -7.37 -33.89
CA ASP A 240 -13.86 -8.23 -32.75
C ASP A 240 -12.57 -9.03 -32.95
N VAL A 241 -11.64 -8.88 -32.01
CA VAL A 241 -10.37 -9.61 -31.96
C VAL A 241 -10.22 -10.31 -30.62
N ILE A 242 -9.63 -11.51 -30.63
CA ILE A 242 -9.49 -12.36 -29.44
C ILE A 242 -8.58 -11.70 -28.39
N LEU A 243 -7.50 -11.06 -28.84
CA LEU A 243 -6.56 -10.33 -28.00
C LEU A 243 -5.73 -9.38 -28.86
N LEU A 244 -5.77 -8.09 -28.58
CA LEU A 244 -4.88 -7.09 -29.16
C LEU A 244 -4.04 -6.44 -28.06
N VAL A 245 -2.71 -6.46 -28.26
CA VAL A 245 -1.72 -5.81 -27.39
C VAL A 245 -0.91 -4.85 -28.26
N ASP A 246 -1.33 -3.59 -28.30
CA ASP A 246 -0.70 -2.52 -29.09
C ASP A 246 0.23 -1.64 -28.26
N GLU A 247 0.16 -1.77 -26.93
CA GLU A 247 0.80 -0.92 -25.95
C GLU A 247 1.27 -1.77 -24.78
N VAL A 248 2.45 -1.44 -24.24
CA VAL A 248 3.00 -2.07 -23.05
C VAL A 248 3.21 -0.98 -22.02
N TYR A 249 2.72 -1.18 -20.80
CA TYR A 249 2.97 -0.30 -19.67
C TYR A 249 4.20 -0.79 -18.92
N LEU A 250 5.20 0.06 -18.73
CA LEU A 250 6.33 -0.22 -17.84
C LEU A 250 6.04 0.34 -16.46
N HIS A 251 6.45 -0.38 -15.43
CA HIS A 251 6.42 0.09 -14.06
C HIS A 251 7.58 -0.45 -13.27
N SER A 252 8.05 0.33 -12.31
CA SER A 252 9.18 -0.01 -11.47
C SER A 252 9.13 0.76 -10.17
N GLY A 253 9.72 0.19 -9.13
CA GLY A 253 9.94 0.89 -7.88
C GLY A 253 11.11 0.29 -7.11
N MET A 254 11.65 1.09 -6.20
CA MET A 254 12.64 0.69 -5.23
C MET A 254 12.34 1.27 -3.86
N ASN A 255 12.78 0.53 -2.85
CA ASN A 255 12.88 0.95 -1.47
C ASN A 255 14.30 0.63 -0.98
N LEU A 256 15.01 1.64 -0.48
CA LEU A 256 16.42 1.56 -0.10
C LEU A 256 16.62 2.25 1.25
N LEU A 257 17.23 1.53 2.18
CA LEU A 257 17.75 2.07 3.44
C LEU A 257 19.26 1.87 3.47
N ILE A 258 20.02 2.97 3.53
CA ILE A 258 21.46 2.97 3.79
C ILE A 258 21.67 3.33 5.26
N GLY A 259 22.25 2.41 6.03
CA GLY A 259 22.31 2.47 7.49
C GLY A 259 21.36 1.46 8.12
N ASN A 260 20.99 1.67 9.38
CA ASN A 260 20.02 0.84 10.08
C ASN A 260 19.22 1.67 11.10
N TYR A 261 18.23 1.04 11.72
CA TYR A 261 17.30 1.65 12.69
C TYR A 261 17.98 2.35 13.87
N TYR A 262 19.15 1.89 14.29
CA TYR A 262 19.86 2.35 15.49
C TYR A 262 20.91 3.43 15.18
N THR A 263 21.00 3.87 13.93
CA THR A 263 21.99 4.83 13.46
C THR A 263 21.33 5.88 12.59
N SER A 264 21.96 7.04 12.43
CA SER A 264 21.57 7.95 11.36
C SER A 264 21.68 7.24 10.00
N SER A 265 20.64 7.33 9.18
CA SER A 265 20.47 6.55 7.96
C SER A 265 19.85 7.39 6.85
N LEU A 266 19.98 6.95 5.61
CA LEU A 266 19.28 7.54 4.47
C LEU A 266 18.26 6.54 3.93
N PHE A 267 17.00 6.95 3.91
CA PHE A 267 15.92 6.19 3.33
C PHE A 267 15.49 6.80 1.99
N LEU A 268 15.25 5.95 1.00
CA LEU A 268 14.89 6.34 -0.35
C LEU A 268 13.78 5.40 -0.84
N GLN A 269 12.67 5.97 -1.28
CA GLN A 269 11.70 5.28 -2.13
C GLN A 269 11.62 5.99 -3.46
N ALA A 270 11.63 5.25 -4.55
CA ALA A 270 11.48 5.84 -5.87
C ALA A 270 10.75 4.86 -6.79
N GLY A 271 10.02 5.34 -7.78
CA GLY A 271 9.35 4.49 -8.74
C GLY A 271 8.57 5.27 -9.77
N PHE A 272 7.99 4.54 -10.70
CA PHE A 272 7.02 5.04 -11.65
C PHE A 272 6.00 3.95 -11.98
N SER A 273 4.78 4.36 -12.26
CA SER A 273 3.69 3.46 -12.65
C SER A 273 3.13 3.85 -14.02
N SER A 274 2.74 2.83 -14.80
CA SER A 274 1.95 3.00 -16.02
C SER A 274 2.62 3.87 -17.09
N LEU A 275 3.91 3.67 -17.35
CA LEU A 275 4.64 4.34 -18.42
C LEU A 275 4.34 3.68 -19.79
N PRO A 276 3.60 4.32 -20.70
CA PRO A 276 3.20 3.71 -21.97
C PRO A 276 4.36 3.60 -22.96
N VAL A 277 4.57 2.41 -23.50
CA VAL A 277 5.50 2.15 -24.60
C VAL A 277 4.70 1.66 -25.81
N LYS A 278 4.61 2.52 -26.83
CA LYS A 278 3.95 2.23 -28.11
C LYS A 278 4.97 1.95 -29.20
N LYS A 279 4.65 1.01 -30.09
CA LYS A 279 5.50 0.62 -31.24
C LYS A 279 5.90 1.81 -32.14
N SER A 280 5.09 2.87 -32.18
CA SER A 280 5.30 4.06 -33.01
C SER A 280 6.10 5.18 -32.35
N ASN A 281 6.38 5.11 -31.05
CA ASN A 281 7.03 6.22 -30.34
C ASN A 281 8.56 6.11 -30.43
N ALA A 282 9.20 7.14 -31.02
CA ALA A 282 10.66 7.25 -31.08
C ALA A 282 11.27 7.73 -29.73
N LYS A 283 10.44 8.22 -28.80
CA LYS A 283 10.85 8.67 -27.47
C LYS A 283 9.87 8.15 -26.42
N ILE A 284 10.42 7.65 -25.31
CA ILE A 284 9.68 7.31 -24.10
C ILE A 284 9.66 8.60 -23.26
N GLU A 285 8.49 9.17 -23.04
CA GLU A 285 8.32 10.36 -22.20
C GLU A 285 7.68 9.93 -20.88
N ILE A 286 8.36 10.24 -19.78
CA ILE A 286 7.87 10.01 -18.42
C ILE A 286 7.22 11.31 -17.94
N SER A 287 5.93 11.23 -17.57
CA SER A 287 5.27 12.34 -16.88
C SER A 287 5.70 12.36 -15.41
N ASP A 288 5.93 13.53 -14.86
CA ASP A 288 6.38 13.69 -13.47
C ASP A 288 5.29 13.29 -12.46
N GLU A 289 4.03 13.39 -12.91
CA GLU A 289 2.84 12.94 -12.18
C GLU A 289 2.86 11.43 -11.94
N GLN A 290 3.64 10.69 -12.74
CA GLN A 290 3.79 9.24 -12.62
C GLN A 290 5.00 8.85 -11.75
N ILE A 291 5.85 9.82 -11.37
CA ILE A 291 7.06 9.56 -10.60
C ILE A 291 6.73 9.59 -9.11
N PHE A 292 7.00 8.49 -8.41
CA PHE A 292 7.06 8.46 -6.96
C PHE A 292 8.50 8.70 -6.54
N LEU A 293 8.75 9.65 -5.65
CA LEU A 293 10.05 9.88 -5.05
C LEU A 293 9.87 10.30 -3.60
N LEU A 294 10.63 9.68 -2.70
CA LEU A 294 10.78 10.09 -1.32
C LEU A 294 12.23 9.91 -0.90
N VAL A 295 12.84 10.99 -0.42
CA VAL A 295 14.20 10.99 0.13
C VAL A 295 14.11 11.41 1.59
N GLU A 296 14.61 10.59 2.49
CA GLU A 296 14.48 10.80 3.93
C GLU A 296 15.79 10.52 4.68
N PRO A 297 16.63 11.54 4.90
CA PRO A 297 17.63 11.48 5.95
C PRO A 297 16.98 11.31 7.33
N ARG A 298 17.45 10.32 8.08
CA ARG A 298 17.04 10.00 9.45
C ARG A 298 18.22 10.25 10.39
N PHE A 299 17.98 11.02 11.44
CA PHE A 299 18.96 11.32 12.47
C PHE A 299 18.55 10.63 13.77
N HIS A 300 19.48 9.87 14.34
CA HIS A 300 19.27 9.19 15.60
C HIS A 300 20.01 9.93 16.72
N PHE A 301 19.26 10.42 17.71
CA PHE A 301 19.78 11.03 18.92
C PHE A 301 19.50 10.12 20.13
N LYS A 302 20.11 10.41 21.28
CA LYS A 302 20.01 9.53 22.47
C LYS A 302 18.56 9.22 22.91
N ASN A 303 17.67 10.21 22.85
CA ASN A 303 16.29 10.11 23.35
C ASN A 303 15.23 10.38 22.28
N SER A 304 15.64 10.74 21.07
CA SER A 304 14.74 11.15 20.00
C SER A 304 15.31 10.78 18.64
N GLN A 305 14.42 10.72 17.66
CA GLN A 305 14.76 10.65 16.25
C GLN A 305 14.17 11.84 15.52
N MET A 306 14.82 12.22 14.43
CA MET A 306 14.33 13.23 13.51
C MET A 306 14.44 12.72 12.08
N HIS A 307 13.31 12.67 11.38
CA HIS A 307 13.24 12.29 9.97
C HIS A 307 12.85 13.55 9.18
N ILE A 308 13.62 13.84 8.13
CA ILE A 308 13.28 14.93 7.20
C ILE A 308 12.97 14.27 5.86
N SER A 309 11.73 14.33 5.40
CA SER A 309 11.29 13.66 4.17
C SER A 309 11.07 14.71 3.09
N PHE A 310 11.67 14.53 1.93
CA PHE A 310 11.33 15.27 0.70
C PHE A 310 10.55 14.31 -0.19
N PHE A 311 9.40 14.73 -0.71
CA PHE A 311 8.52 13.83 -1.44
C PHE A 311 7.94 14.45 -2.71
N ASN A 312 7.75 13.61 -3.72
CA ASN A 312 6.96 13.81 -4.93
C ASN A 312 6.11 12.56 -5.12
N ILE A 313 4.80 12.69 -4.92
CA ILE A 313 3.86 11.59 -4.81
C ILE A 313 2.80 11.76 -5.90
N PRO A 314 2.58 10.73 -6.76
CA PRO A 314 1.52 10.73 -7.75
C PRO A 314 0.14 11.04 -7.16
N ALA A 315 -0.72 11.67 -7.96
CA ALA A 315 -2.10 11.92 -7.58
C ALA A 315 -2.83 10.62 -7.17
N GLY A 316 -3.68 10.70 -6.13
CA GLY A 316 -4.43 9.57 -5.59
C GLY A 316 -3.65 8.68 -4.60
N GLN A 317 -2.32 8.82 -4.49
CA GLN A 317 -1.53 8.19 -3.42
C GLN A 317 -1.35 9.12 -2.21
N ASN A 318 -1.50 10.44 -2.41
CA ASN A 318 -1.39 11.45 -1.36
C ASN A 318 -2.50 11.34 -0.31
N GLU A 319 -3.71 10.94 -0.69
CA GLU A 319 -4.84 10.69 0.24
C GLU A 319 -4.54 9.60 1.29
N LYS A 320 -3.51 8.77 1.05
CA LYS A 320 -3.07 7.73 1.99
C LYS A 320 -2.06 8.25 3.02
N MET A 321 -1.57 9.48 2.86
CA MET A 321 -0.59 10.09 3.75
C MET A 321 -1.28 10.88 4.86
N GLU A 322 -1.25 10.38 6.09
CA GLU A 322 -1.88 11.07 7.24
C GLU A 322 -1.20 12.43 7.52
N PHE A 323 0.11 12.52 7.29
CA PHE A 323 0.94 13.67 7.68
C PHE A 323 1.17 14.72 6.59
N ALA A 324 0.69 14.53 5.36
CA ALA A 324 0.85 15.51 4.27
C ALA A 324 -0.33 15.48 3.30
N ASP A 325 -0.71 16.63 2.73
CA ASP A 325 -1.93 16.77 1.91
C ASP A 325 -1.65 16.99 0.41
N GLY A 326 -0.40 17.30 0.03
CA GLY A 326 -0.02 17.61 -1.35
C GLY A 326 0.84 16.55 -2.03
N ASN A 327 1.08 16.75 -3.33
CA ASN A 327 1.88 15.88 -4.17
C ASN A 327 3.37 16.10 -3.97
N LEU A 328 3.80 17.36 -3.83
CA LEU A 328 5.20 17.75 -3.67
C LEU A 328 5.40 18.48 -2.36
N GLY A 329 6.49 18.20 -1.66
CA GLY A 329 6.77 18.92 -0.43
C GLY A 329 7.92 18.38 0.40
N PHE A 330 7.98 18.88 1.63
CA PHE A 330 8.87 18.35 2.65
C PHE A 330 8.15 18.19 3.99
N ASN A 331 8.58 17.23 4.79
CA ASN A 331 8.08 16.95 6.12
C ASN A 331 9.25 16.86 7.11
N ILE A 332 9.03 17.35 8.31
CA ILE A 332 9.93 17.18 9.44
C ILE A 332 9.16 16.47 10.53
N ASN A 333 9.60 15.27 10.90
CA ASN A 333 9.04 14.49 11.99
C ASN A 333 10.08 14.30 13.09
N ILE A 334 9.74 14.72 14.32
CA ILE A 334 10.59 14.55 15.50
C ILE A 334 9.81 13.75 16.53
N PHE A 335 10.39 12.66 17.03
CA PHE A 335 9.71 11.78 17.98
C PHE A 335 10.65 11.13 18.98
N THR A 336 10.08 10.71 20.11
CA THR A 336 10.80 10.00 21.17
C THR A 336 10.67 8.49 21.00
N GLU A 337 11.75 7.75 21.26
CA GLU A 337 11.71 6.27 21.24
C GLU A 337 11.76 5.62 22.62
N ASN A 338 12.21 6.35 23.64
CA ASN A 338 12.54 5.81 24.95
C ASN A 338 11.94 6.65 26.09
N PHE A 339 10.68 7.06 25.97
CA PHE A 339 10.01 7.80 27.03
C PHE A 339 9.13 6.87 27.86
N PHE A 340 9.64 6.45 29.02
CA PHE A 340 8.97 5.48 29.88
C PHE A 340 8.19 6.16 31.00
N ILE A 341 6.89 5.85 31.11
CA ILE A 341 6.12 6.07 32.33
C ILE A 341 5.89 4.71 32.98
N ARG A 342 6.53 4.49 34.12
CA ARG A 342 6.62 3.17 34.79
C ARG A 342 7.24 2.13 33.87
N ASN A 343 6.49 1.11 33.47
CA ASN A 343 6.91 0.02 32.59
C ASN A 343 6.36 0.16 31.15
N LYS A 344 5.75 1.30 30.81
CA LYS A 344 5.17 1.54 29.48
C LYS A 344 6.01 2.55 28.71
N ASN A 345 6.41 2.18 27.50
CA ASN A 345 7.07 3.09 26.56
C ASN A 345 6.02 3.90 25.81
N ILE A 346 5.98 5.20 26.05
CA ILE A 346 5.07 6.13 25.40
C ILE A 346 5.85 6.84 24.30
N LYS A 347 5.29 6.92 23.09
CA LYS A 347 5.88 7.68 22.00
C LYS A 347 5.15 9.00 21.86
N PHE A 348 5.87 10.10 22.02
CA PHE A 348 5.39 11.42 21.64
C PHE A 348 6.15 11.88 20.40
N GLY A 349 5.44 12.51 19.47
CA GLY A 349 6.06 13.05 18.28
C GLY A 349 5.32 14.27 17.74
N PHE A 350 6.00 14.94 16.84
CA PHE A 350 5.53 16.15 16.20
C PHE A 350 5.98 16.14 14.75
N SER A 351 5.00 16.17 13.85
CA SER A 351 5.21 16.19 12.41
C SER A 351 4.73 17.52 11.83
N THR A 352 5.54 18.16 11.00
CA THR A 352 5.16 19.35 10.23
C THR A 352 5.45 19.14 8.76
N SER A 353 4.43 19.22 7.91
CA SER A 353 4.54 19.15 6.46
C SER A 353 4.33 20.50 5.81
N PHE A 354 5.08 20.72 4.73
CA PHE A 354 4.94 21.82 3.80
C PHE A 354 4.68 21.20 2.44
N SER A 355 3.46 21.37 1.94
CA SER A 355 2.93 20.64 0.81
C SER A 355 2.38 21.58 -0.24
N TYR A 356 2.52 21.18 -1.50
CA TYR A 356 1.95 21.84 -2.67
C TYR A 356 1.05 20.83 -3.38
N GLU A 357 -0.21 21.19 -3.53
CA GLU A 357 -1.20 20.42 -4.29
C GLU A 357 -0.97 20.64 -5.79
N ASP A 358 -1.16 19.58 -6.59
CA ASP A 358 -1.01 19.61 -8.05
C ASP A 358 0.34 20.15 -8.56
N ARG A 359 1.39 20.02 -7.75
CA ARG A 359 2.77 20.36 -8.10
C ARG A 359 3.67 19.13 -8.07
N TYR A 360 4.64 19.11 -8.97
CA TYR A 360 5.56 17.99 -9.17
C TYR A 360 7.00 18.46 -9.41
N LEU A 361 7.95 17.53 -9.55
CA LEU A 361 9.39 17.82 -9.67
C LEU A 361 9.75 18.87 -10.75
N LYS A 362 9.12 18.84 -11.94
CA LYS A 362 9.33 19.84 -13.00
C LYS A 362 9.02 21.27 -12.57
N ASP A 363 8.04 21.47 -11.68
CA ASP A 363 7.68 22.82 -11.23
C ASP A 363 8.81 23.50 -10.44
N LEU A 364 9.73 22.72 -9.86
CA LEU A 364 10.92 23.23 -9.19
C LEU A 364 11.91 23.92 -10.14
N GLN A 365 11.79 23.71 -11.46
CA GLN A 365 12.63 24.40 -12.44
C GLN A 365 12.29 25.90 -12.53
N ASN A 366 11.04 26.29 -12.21
CA ASN A 366 10.56 27.66 -12.25
C ASN A 366 10.23 28.18 -10.84
N LEU A 367 11.25 28.25 -9.97
CA LEU A 367 11.10 28.67 -8.57
C LEU A 367 10.36 30.00 -8.38
N LYS A 368 10.46 30.93 -9.34
CA LYS A 368 9.78 32.25 -9.26
C LYS A 368 8.25 32.16 -9.27
N ASP A 369 7.70 31.16 -9.95
CA ASP A 369 6.26 30.94 -9.99
C ASP A 369 5.82 30.00 -8.86
N PHE A 370 6.72 29.11 -8.41
CA PHE A 370 6.51 28.19 -7.29
C PHE A 370 6.15 28.90 -5.96
N TYR A 371 6.77 30.05 -5.66
CA TYR A 371 6.48 30.81 -4.43
C TYR A 371 5.16 31.60 -4.47
N LYS A 372 4.51 31.72 -5.64
CA LYS A 372 3.24 32.44 -5.76
C LYS A 372 2.06 31.57 -5.32
N ASP A 373 2.24 30.26 -5.29
CA ASP A 373 1.21 29.32 -4.87
C ASP A 373 1.12 29.24 -3.35
N THR A 374 -0.07 28.87 -2.86
CA THR A 374 -0.33 28.70 -1.44
C THR A 374 0.27 27.39 -0.95
N CYS A 375 1.42 27.47 -0.28
CA CYS A 375 1.99 26.34 0.44
C CYS A 375 1.06 25.93 1.59
N SER A 376 0.62 24.67 1.59
CA SER A 376 -0.10 24.08 2.72
C SER A 376 0.87 23.73 3.83
N VAL A 377 0.66 24.29 5.02
CA VAL A 377 1.47 23.99 6.21
C VAL A 377 0.58 23.24 7.19
N LYS A 378 0.84 21.94 7.38
CA LYS A 378 0.11 21.11 8.35
C LYS A 378 1.04 20.71 9.48
N THR A 379 0.57 20.87 10.71
CA THR A 379 1.27 20.37 11.90
C THR A 379 0.42 19.31 12.58
N SER A 380 1.07 18.26 13.08
CA SER A 380 0.46 17.06 13.63
C SER A 380 1.24 16.55 14.84
N PRO A 381 1.07 17.14 16.05
CA PRO A 381 1.46 16.47 17.29
C PRO A 381 0.70 15.15 17.44
N TYR A 382 1.40 14.11 17.88
CA TYR A 382 0.83 12.80 18.13
C TYR A 382 1.39 12.12 19.38
N LEU A 383 0.60 11.21 19.92
CA LEU A 383 0.91 10.43 21.11
C LEU A 383 0.49 8.98 20.87
N VAL A 384 1.38 8.03 21.16
CA VAL A 384 1.09 6.59 21.14
C VAL A 384 1.34 6.03 22.54
N VAL A 385 0.31 5.43 23.11
CA VAL A 385 0.33 4.86 24.46
C VAL A 385 0.01 3.36 24.39
N PRO A 386 0.86 2.48 24.94
CA PRO A 386 0.55 1.06 25.06
C PRO A 386 -0.59 0.83 26.05
N VAL A 387 -1.69 0.24 25.57
CA VAL A 387 -2.89 -0.07 26.35
C VAL A 387 -3.29 -1.51 26.08
N LEU A 388 -3.36 -2.34 27.13
CA LEU A 388 -3.67 -3.77 27.03
C LEU A 388 -2.72 -4.49 26.05
N SER A 389 -3.27 -5.14 25.02
CA SER A 389 -2.57 -5.86 23.96
C SER A 389 -2.28 -4.99 22.74
N GLY A 390 -2.40 -3.66 22.84
CA GLY A 390 -2.37 -2.77 21.69
C GLY A 390 -1.79 -1.39 21.96
N ASP A 391 -1.86 -0.55 20.93
CA ASP A 391 -1.43 0.84 20.91
C ASP A 391 -2.64 1.76 20.73
N LEU A 392 -2.81 2.71 21.65
CA LEU A 392 -3.74 3.82 21.54
C LEU A 392 -3.00 5.03 20.95
N SER A 393 -3.39 5.43 19.76
CA SER A 393 -2.79 6.52 18.99
C SER A 393 -3.72 7.72 18.95
N LEU A 394 -3.20 8.88 19.33
CA LEU A 394 -3.90 10.16 19.33
C LEU A 394 -3.13 11.13 18.44
N MET A 395 -3.82 11.84 17.56
CA MET A 395 -3.23 12.86 16.70
C MET A 395 -4.15 14.07 16.64
N PHE A 396 -3.56 15.25 16.82
CA PHE A 396 -4.22 16.52 16.58
C PHE A 396 -3.54 17.17 15.38
N GLN A 397 -4.30 17.59 14.38
CA GLN A 397 -3.78 18.22 13.19
C GLN A 397 -4.34 19.62 13.02
N ALA A 398 -3.49 20.55 12.60
CA ALA A 398 -3.89 21.91 12.24
C ALA A 398 -3.23 22.32 10.92
N LYS A 399 -4.04 22.74 9.95
CA LYS A 399 -3.59 23.32 8.67
C LYS A 399 -3.41 24.83 8.85
N LEU A 400 -2.18 25.25 9.15
CA LEU A 400 -1.80 26.61 9.52
C LEU A 400 -1.91 27.61 8.36
N SER A 401 -1.75 27.16 7.11
CA SER A 401 -1.81 28.01 5.92
C SER A 401 -3.16 28.71 5.74
N GLU A 402 -4.23 28.17 6.33
CA GLU A 402 -5.59 28.71 6.22
C GLU A 402 -6.06 29.50 7.45
N PHE A 403 -5.23 29.60 8.50
CA PHE A 403 -5.53 30.41 9.69
C PHE A 403 -5.68 31.90 9.39
N PRO A 404 -4.85 32.53 8.52
CA PRO A 404 -5.00 33.94 8.17
C PRO A 404 -6.34 34.30 7.51
N ALA A 405 -7.05 33.32 6.94
CA ALA A 405 -8.36 33.54 6.31
C ALA A 405 -9.54 33.54 7.31
N GLY A 406 -9.29 33.44 8.62
CA GLY A 406 -10.33 33.38 9.64
C GLY A 406 -11.06 32.03 9.74
N LYS A 407 -10.71 31.06 8.90
CA LYS A 407 -11.29 29.71 8.78
C LYS A 407 -10.62 28.66 9.68
N TRP A 408 -10.00 29.07 10.78
CA TRP A 408 -9.19 28.18 11.63
C TRP A 408 -9.97 26.97 12.17
N LYS A 409 -11.28 27.12 12.42
CA LYS A 409 -12.14 26.04 12.92
C LYS A 409 -12.35 24.91 11.91
N GLN A 410 -12.28 25.21 10.61
CA GLN A 410 -12.43 24.24 9.53
C GLN A 410 -11.17 23.40 9.31
N ASN A 411 -10.05 23.85 9.87
CA ASN A 411 -8.71 23.39 9.56
C ASN A 411 -8.06 22.57 10.69
N ILE A 412 -8.89 22.06 11.59
CA ILE A 412 -8.49 21.22 12.70
C ILE A 412 -9.08 19.82 12.49
N ASN A 413 -8.22 18.81 12.59
CA ASN A 413 -8.62 17.41 12.61
C ASN A 413 -8.15 16.77 13.91
N PHE A 414 -9.01 15.98 14.54
CA PHE A 414 -8.65 15.14 15.66
C PHE A 414 -8.87 13.69 15.27
N THR A 415 -7.79 12.92 15.33
CA THR A 415 -7.82 11.49 15.05
C THR A 415 -7.49 10.70 16.30
N LEU A 416 -8.32 9.70 16.57
CA LEU A 416 -8.09 8.70 17.60
C LEU A 416 -8.08 7.32 16.96
N GLY A 417 -7.10 6.50 17.27
CA GLY A 417 -7.08 5.11 16.82
C GLY A 417 -6.59 4.15 17.88
N TYR A 418 -7.06 2.92 17.81
CA TYR A 418 -6.62 1.82 18.65
C TYR A 418 -6.29 0.62 17.77
N LYS A 419 -5.09 0.07 17.94
CA LYS A 419 -4.61 -1.12 17.22
C LYS A 419 -4.20 -2.19 18.22
N SER A 420 -4.93 -3.29 18.25
CA SER A 420 -4.61 -4.46 19.07
C SER A 420 -3.84 -5.51 18.28
N TYR A 421 -2.89 -6.18 18.93
CA TYR A 421 -2.14 -7.31 18.40
C TYR A 421 -2.67 -8.61 19.02
N PHE A 422 -2.66 -9.71 18.24
CA PHE A 422 -3.22 -11.01 18.62
C PHE A 422 -2.28 -12.16 18.31
#